data_AF-A0A640P2F5-F1
#
_entry.id   AF-A0A640P2F5-F1
#
_cell.length_a   1.000
_cell.length_b   1.000
_cell.length_c   1.000
_cell.angle_alpha   90.00
_cell.angle_beta   90.00
_cell.angle_gamma   90.00
#
_symmetry.space_group_name_H-M   'P 1'
#
loop_
_entity.id
_entity.type
_entity.pdbx_description
1 polymer ?
#
loop_
_entity_poly.entity_id
_entity_poly.type
_entity_poly.pdbx_seq_one_letter_code
_entity_poly.pdbx_strand_id
1 'polypeptide(L)'
;MKTIAALVIASLSFSSLANTSEVQDYRPVFKLRNDLQCWPTEPAQGLNSGNCNSKSSFQVSPPSVYVESYSELVGGNSHSLITYWAYYGNQNGCTTFDSGHSDDWEPVTVHTVNGSIKHVTYWQHNGRYTKSVSEIETDGSHPVVYVGKYSHGNYHDQRSRASFDSWAFGTGNYCYYWKDPRGPGQTWAPGVQELSSIGQNSAFPGSTNPINRELRPHERTVCRTDGGRVLAGIIDGTENTCDRNPSYLKDENMLLKDMFYLDIY
;
A
#
# COMPACT_ATOMS: atom_id res chain seq x y z
N MET A 1 -38.33 43.62 16.81
CA MET A 1 -36.94 43.47 16.31
C MET A 1 -36.45 42.10 16.75
N LYS A 2 -36.27 41.16 15.80
CA LYS A 2 -35.79 39.80 16.07
C LYS A 2 -34.28 39.77 15.80
N THR A 3 -33.48 39.49 16.82
CA THR A 3 -32.04 39.30 16.70
C THR A 3 -31.79 37.88 16.18
N ILE A 4 -31.24 37.76 14.99
CA ILE A 4 -30.79 36.48 14.43
C ILE A 4 -29.35 36.29 14.92
N ALA A 5 -29.12 35.32 15.79
CA ALA A 5 -27.77 34.88 16.14
C ALA A 5 -27.23 34.06 14.96
N ALA A 6 -26.24 34.61 14.26
CA ALA A 6 -25.49 33.89 13.25
C ALA A 6 -24.61 32.83 13.93
N LEU A 7 -24.93 31.57 13.72
CA LEU A 7 -24.09 30.44 14.11
C LEU A 7 -22.91 30.39 13.15
N VAL A 8 -21.76 30.90 13.58
CA VAL A 8 -20.49 30.75 12.87
C VAL A 8 -20.02 29.31 13.09
N ILE A 9 -20.28 28.43 12.14
CA ILE A 9 -19.63 27.12 12.08
C ILE A 9 -18.20 27.39 11.61
N ALA A 10 -17.28 27.51 12.56
CA ALA A 10 -15.86 27.51 12.25
C ALA A 10 -15.50 26.11 11.74
N SER A 11 -15.36 25.98 10.42
CA SER A 11 -14.66 24.85 9.81
C SER A 11 -13.21 24.93 10.26
N LEU A 12 -12.87 24.19 11.32
CA LEU A 12 -11.49 23.97 11.73
C LEU A 12 -10.83 23.08 10.67
N SER A 13 -10.25 23.71 9.65
CA SER A 13 -9.28 23.08 8.78
C SER A 13 -8.01 22.85 9.61
N PHE A 14 -7.83 21.63 10.11
CA PHE A 14 -6.55 21.23 10.70
C PHE A 14 -5.53 21.12 9.57
N SER A 15 -4.61 22.08 9.54
CA SER A 15 -3.39 22.01 8.74
C SER A 15 -2.66 20.72 9.11
N SER A 16 -2.36 19.89 8.10
CA SER A 16 -1.61 18.63 8.20
C SER A 16 -0.18 18.90 8.65
N LEU A 17 0.01 19.07 9.95
CA LEU A 17 1.28 18.76 10.57
C LEU A 17 1.23 17.27 10.84
N ALA A 18 2.18 16.54 10.29
CA ALA A 18 2.56 15.23 10.77
C ALA A 18 2.99 15.32 12.25
N ASN A 19 2.00 15.46 13.13
CA ASN A 19 1.98 14.83 14.43
C ASN A 19 1.72 13.34 14.10
N THR A 20 2.42 12.32 14.60
CA THR A 20 2.76 11.98 16.00
C THR A 20 3.44 10.58 15.94
N SER A 21 3.82 10.01 17.10
CA SER A 21 4.46 8.69 17.23
C SER A 21 3.88 7.60 16.32
N GLU A 22 2.57 7.57 16.07
CA GLU A 22 1.90 6.54 15.27
C GLU A 22 2.49 6.29 13.88
N VAL A 23 2.89 7.34 13.15
CA VAL A 23 3.53 7.19 11.82
C VAL A 23 4.85 6.42 11.93
N GLN A 24 5.58 6.65 13.01
CA GLN A 24 6.82 5.92 13.26
C GLN A 24 6.53 4.55 13.88
N ASP A 25 5.61 4.45 14.84
CA ASP A 25 5.24 3.25 15.57
C ASP A 25 4.65 2.18 14.64
N TYR A 26 3.88 2.60 13.62
CA TYR A 26 3.18 1.72 12.69
C TYR A 26 3.77 1.70 11.28
N ARG A 27 4.97 2.25 11.07
CA ARG A 27 5.67 2.09 9.79
C ARG A 27 5.87 0.59 9.49
N PRO A 28 5.61 0.11 8.27
CA PRO A 28 5.72 -1.32 7.98
C PRO A 28 7.17 -1.81 7.93
N VAL A 29 7.38 -3.09 8.22
CA VAL A 29 8.63 -3.81 7.96
C VAL A 29 8.44 -4.66 6.71
N PHE A 30 9.17 -4.34 5.66
CA PHE A 30 9.07 -5.04 4.38
C PHE A 30 10.01 -6.25 4.34
N LYS A 31 9.50 -7.40 3.91
CA LYS A 31 10.25 -8.64 3.62
C LYS A 31 10.42 -8.75 2.11
N LEU A 32 11.60 -8.36 1.65
CA LEU A 32 12.01 -8.38 0.25
C LEU A 32 12.66 -9.71 -0.09
N ARG A 33 12.54 -10.18 -1.33
CA ARG A 33 13.29 -11.36 -1.78
C ARG A 33 14.75 -11.03 -2.06
N ASN A 34 15.62 -12.04 -1.94
CA ASN A 34 17.03 -11.88 -2.29
C ASN A 34 17.26 -11.71 -3.81
N ASP A 35 16.33 -12.17 -4.63
CA ASP A 35 16.31 -12.09 -6.09
C ASP A 35 15.25 -11.10 -6.62
N LEU A 36 14.86 -10.12 -5.80
CA LEU A 36 13.98 -9.01 -6.19
C LEU A 36 14.53 -8.35 -7.45
N GLN A 37 13.66 -8.12 -8.44
CA GLN A 37 14.06 -7.65 -9.76
C GLN A 37 14.38 -6.16 -9.80
N CYS A 38 13.65 -5.38 -9.00
CA CYS A 38 13.89 -3.96 -8.81
C CYS A 38 13.92 -3.65 -7.32
N TRP A 39 15.00 -3.08 -6.83
CA TRP A 39 15.08 -2.74 -5.41
C TRP A 39 14.45 -1.36 -5.14
N PRO A 40 13.93 -1.13 -3.92
CA PRO A 40 13.42 0.17 -3.55
C PRO A 40 14.45 1.27 -3.80
N THR A 41 13.98 2.46 -4.18
CA THR A 41 14.83 3.64 -4.36
C THR A 41 14.07 4.92 -3.99
N GLU A 42 14.72 6.07 -4.10
CA GLU A 42 14.09 7.37 -3.90
C GLU A 42 13.64 7.93 -5.26
N PRO A 43 12.45 8.54 -5.40
CA PRO A 43 12.06 9.24 -6.62
C PRO A 43 12.99 10.42 -6.90
N ALA A 44 13.68 10.42 -8.04
CA ALA A 44 14.65 11.45 -8.41
C ALA A 44 14.06 12.44 -9.42
N GLN A 45 12.83 12.91 -9.18
CA GLN A 45 12.10 13.80 -10.12
C GLN A 45 12.10 13.25 -11.57
N GLY A 46 12.06 11.92 -11.71
CA GLY A 46 12.00 11.22 -12.99
C GLY A 46 13.34 10.81 -13.57
N LEU A 47 14.46 11.26 -12.99
CA LEU A 47 15.80 10.89 -13.47
C LEU A 47 16.07 9.38 -13.32
N ASN A 48 15.40 8.72 -12.39
CA ASN A 48 15.47 7.27 -12.22
C ASN A 48 14.19 6.53 -12.66
N SER A 49 13.27 7.22 -13.35
CA SER A 49 12.12 6.58 -14.00
C SER A 49 12.60 5.49 -14.96
N GLY A 50 12.09 4.27 -14.78
CA GLY A 50 12.45 3.07 -15.55
C GLY A 50 13.79 2.43 -15.15
N ASN A 51 14.54 3.05 -14.24
CA ASN A 51 15.84 2.55 -13.81
C ASN A 51 15.71 1.72 -12.52
N CYS A 52 16.04 0.42 -12.60
CA CYS A 52 16.06 -0.41 -11.41
C CYS A 52 17.26 -0.15 -10.52
N ASN A 53 16.99 0.03 -9.23
CA ASN A 53 18.03 0.04 -8.22
C ASN A 53 18.55 -1.39 -7.99
N SER A 54 19.85 -1.50 -7.74
CA SER A 54 20.50 -2.78 -7.47
C SER A 54 20.39 -3.15 -5.99
N LYS A 55 20.48 -4.45 -5.70
CA LYS A 55 20.57 -4.94 -4.31
C LYS A 55 21.72 -4.31 -3.55
N SER A 56 22.90 -4.23 -4.16
CA SER A 56 24.10 -3.67 -3.55
C SER A 56 23.91 -2.19 -3.20
N SER A 57 23.31 -1.41 -4.12
CA SER A 57 23.02 0.00 -3.88
C SER A 57 22.00 0.18 -2.75
N PHE A 58 20.93 -0.61 -2.76
CA PHE A 58 19.93 -0.63 -1.68
C PHE A 58 20.56 -0.97 -0.31
N GLN A 59 21.45 -1.94 -0.25
CA GLN A 59 22.10 -2.35 1.00
C GLN A 59 23.03 -1.27 1.57
N VAL A 60 23.63 -0.44 0.71
CA VAL A 60 24.49 0.68 1.13
C VAL A 60 23.63 1.87 1.58
N SER A 61 22.54 2.16 0.87
CA SER A 61 21.66 3.30 1.15
C SER A 61 20.20 2.89 0.94
N PRO A 62 19.57 2.28 1.96
CA PRO A 62 18.16 1.90 1.87
C PRO A 62 17.30 3.17 1.91
N PRO A 63 16.34 3.33 0.97
CA PRO A 63 15.50 4.52 0.91
C PRO A 63 14.47 4.55 2.04
N SER A 64 13.86 5.73 2.26
CA SER A 64 12.66 5.88 3.08
C SER A 64 11.40 5.48 2.32
N VAL A 65 10.30 5.30 3.04
CA VAL A 65 8.94 5.31 2.45
C VAL A 65 8.30 6.68 2.62
N TYR A 66 7.31 6.95 1.79
CA TYR A 66 6.58 8.21 1.80
C TYR A 66 5.21 8.04 2.44
N VAL A 67 4.81 8.97 3.31
CA VAL A 67 3.58 8.84 4.09
C VAL A 67 2.57 9.94 3.77
N GLU A 68 1.30 9.57 3.78
CA GLU A 68 0.20 10.51 3.95
C GLU A 68 -0.81 9.92 4.94
N SER A 69 -1.47 10.79 5.70
CA SER A 69 -2.48 10.39 6.66
C SER A 69 -3.80 11.14 6.47
N TYR A 70 -4.89 10.45 6.81
CA TYR A 70 -6.23 11.01 6.91
C TYR A 70 -6.80 10.60 8.26
N SER A 71 -7.24 11.57 9.07
CA SER A 71 -7.73 11.32 10.42
C SER A 71 -9.07 12.01 10.66
N GLU A 72 -9.92 11.38 11.46
CA GLU A 72 -11.26 11.85 11.78
C GLU A 72 -11.67 11.43 13.20
N LEU A 73 -12.47 12.26 13.88
CA LEU A 73 -13.10 11.89 15.15
C LEU A 73 -14.48 11.30 14.86
N VAL A 74 -14.67 10.02 15.17
CA VAL A 74 -15.93 9.30 14.94
C VAL A 74 -16.36 8.62 16.25
N GLY A 75 -17.59 8.88 16.70
CA GLY A 75 -18.11 8.28 17.93
C GLY A 75 -17.31 8.58 19.21
N GLY A 76 -16.53 9.67 19.23
CA GLY A 76 -15.63 10.02 20.34
C GLY A 76 -14.26 9.33 20.29
N ASN A 77 -14.00 8.49 19.28
CA ASN A 77 -12.72 7.86 19.03
C ASN A 77 -11.94 8.61 17.95
N SER A 78 -10.61 8.63 18.05
CA SER A 78 -9.71 9.14 17.01
C SER A 78 -9.36 8.04 16.03
N HIS A 79 -9.76 8.19 14.79
CA HIS A 79 -9.44 7.26 13.71
C HIS A 79 -8.39 7.86 12.78
N SER A 80 -7.47 7.03 12.30
CA SER A 80 -6.49 7.43 11.28
C SER A 80 -6.31 6.35 10.23
N LEU A 81 -6.20 6.75 8.96
CA LEU A 81 -5.65 5.97 7.87
C LEU A 81 -4.27 6.53 7.55
N ILE A 82 -3.24 5.73 7.75
CA ILE A 82 -1.84 6.10 7.47
C ILE A 82 -1.39 5.26 6.28
N THR A 83 -1.14 5.88 5.12
CA THR A 83 -0.68 5.18 3.92
C THR A 83 0.80 5.43 3.70
N TYR A 84 1.56 4.34 3.66
CA TYR A 84 2.99 4.32 3.36
C TYR A 84 3.20 3.87 1.92
N TRP A 85 4.00 4.60 1.18
CA TRP A 85 4.30 4.41 -0.23
C TRP A 85 5.77 4.04 -0.40
N ALA A 86 6.02 2.84 -0.89
CA ALA A 86 7.35 2.43 -1.37
C ALA A 86 7.49 2.80 -2.85
N TYR A 87 8.66 3.31 -3.22
CA TYR A 87 8.97 3.64 -4.61
C TYR A 87 10.03 2.71 -5.19
N TYR A 88 9.78 2.30 -6.43
CA TYR A 88 10.70 1.55 -7.27
C TYR A 88 10.80 2.28 -8.61
N GLY A 89 12.02 2.43 -9.14
CA GLY A 89 12.22 3.12 -10.42
C GLY A 89 11.52 2.42 -11.58
N ASN A 90 11.33 1.10 -11.49
CA ASN A 90 10.63 0.30 -12.50
C ASN A 90 9.88 -0.87 -11.87
N GLN A 91 8.74 -1.23 -12.44
CA GLN A 91 8.16 -2.55 -12.35
C GLN A 91 8.61 -3.34 -13.57
N ASN A 92 9.31 -4.46 -13.35
CA ASN A 92 9.72 -5.30 -14.47
C ASN A 92 8.52 -6.07 -15.01
N GLY A 93 8.46 -6.18 -16.33
CA GLY A 93 7.51 -7.04 -17.01
C GLY A 93 7.58 -8.48 -16.50
N CYS A 94 6.43 -9.03 -16.16
CA CYS A 94 6.29 -10.39 -15.69
C CYS A 94 6.47 -11.41 -16.82
N THR A 95 5.94 -11.12 -18.00
CA THR A 95 5.92 -12.04 -19.15
C THR A 95 6.32 -11.32 -20.43
N THR A 96 6.45 -12.05 -21.55
CA THR A 96 6.65 -11.42 -22.86
C THR A 96 5.48 -10.54 -23.32
N PHE A 97 4.32 -10.63 -22.66
CA PHE A 97 3.13 -9.82 -22.95
C PHE A 97 2.89 -8.70 -21.93
N ASP A 98 3.71 -8.64 -20.88
CA ASP A 98 3.70 -7.57 -19.89
C ASP A 98 5.05 -6.86 -19.96
N SER A 99 5.04 -5.62 -20.45
CA SER A 99 6.27 -4.82 -20.56
C SER A 99 6.73 -4.24 -19.22
N GLY A 100 5.91 -4.33 -18.18
CA GLY A 100 6.09 -3.55 -16.96
C GLY A 100 5.88 -2.06 -17.21
N HIS A 101 6.28 -1.25 -16.24
CA HIS A 101 6.22 0.20 -16.35
C HIS A 101 7.22 0.89 -15.42
N SER A 102 7.59 2.11 -15.78
CA SER A 102 8.41 3.00 -14.95
C SER A 102 7.62 3.54 -13.75
N ASP A 103 8.33 3.98 -12.71
CA ASP A 103 7.82 4.71 -11.55
C ASP A 103 6.78 3.98 -10.72
N ASP A 104 7.15 2.81 -10.25
CA ASP A 104 6.25 1.95 -9.51
C ASP A 104 6.10 2.41 -8.05
N TRP A 105 4.85 2.63 -7.65
CA TRP A 105 4.46 3.22 -6.37
C TRP A 105 3.52 2.26 -5.65
N GLU A 106 4.01 1.66 -4.58
CA GLU A 106 3.31 0.56 -3.91
C GLU A 106 2.87 0.95 -2.49
N PRO A 107 1.55 1.08 -2.25
CA PRO A 107 1.03 1.50 -0.96
C PRO A 107 0.76 0.35 0.03
N VAL A 108 0.81 0.69 1.31
CA VAL A 108 0.24 -0.07 2.43
C VAL A 108 -0.50 0.91 3.34
N THR A 109 -1.74 0.62 3.71
CA THR A 109 -2.55 1.52 4.55
C THR A 109 -2.84 0.89 5.90
N VAL A 110 -2.48 1.58 6.98
CA VAL A 110 -2.78 1.19 8.36
C VAL A 110 -3.98 2.00 8.87
N HIS A 111 -4.98 1.31 9.40
CA HIS A 111 -6.10 1.92 10.14
C HIS A 111 -5.83 1.82 11.64
N THR A 112 -5.82 2.96 12.33
CA THR A 112 -5.72 3.05 13.79
C THR A 112 -6.99 3.63 14.41
N VAL A 113 -7.28 3.21 15.65
CA VAL A 113 -8.36 3.74 16.49
C VAL A 113 -7.78 4.01 17.87
N ASN A 114 -7.89 5.25 18.34
CA ASN A 114 -7.28 5.75 19.58
C ASN A 114 -5.79 5.37 19.69
N GLY A 115 -5.08 5.54 18.58
CA GLY A 115 -3.67 5.22 18.46
C GLY A 115 -3.31 3.74 18.55
N SER A 116 -4.28 2.84 18.43
CA SER A 116 -4.05 1.39 18.32
C SER A 116 -4.41 0.89 16.93
N ILE A 117 -3.51 0.14 16.30
CA ILE A 117 -3.77 -0.50 15.01
C ILE A 117 -4.96 -1.46 15.07
N LYS A 118 -5.85 -1.40 14.07
CA LYS A 118 -6.99 -2.30 13.92
C LYS A 118 -6.90 -3.14 12.66
N HIS A 119 -6.53 -2.50 11.55
CA HIS A 119 -6.51 -3.15 10.25
C HIS A 119 -5.33 -2.69 9.41
N VAL A 120 -4.90 -3.56 8.49
CA VAL A 120 -3.91 -3.22 7.47
C VAL A 120 -4.47 -3.59 6.10
N THR A 121 -4.41 -2.64 5.18
CA THR A 121 -4.76 -2.82 3.78
C THR A 121 -3.49 -2.98 2.96
N TYR A 122 -3.40 -4.14 2.32
CA TYR A 122 -2.29 -4.54 1.45
C TYR A 122 -2.71 -4.32 0.01
N TRP A 123 -1.92 -3.56 -0.74
CA TRP A 123 -2.22 -3.22 -2.12
C TRP A 123 -1.37 -4.02 -3.10
N GLN A 124 -1.96 -4.32 -4.25
CA GLN A 124 -1.35 -5.02 -5.38
C GLN A 124 -1.74 -4.19 -6.61
N HIS A 125 -1.07 -3.06 -6.79
CA HIS A 125 -1.48 -1.98 -7.68
C HIS A 125 -2.95 -1.54 -7.45
N ASN A 126 -3.83 -1.85 -8.42
CA ASN A 126 -5.26 -1.56 -8.37
C ASN A 126 -6.04 -2.50 -7.47
N GLY A 127 -5.54 -3.72 -7.21
CA GLY A 127 -6.09 -4.65 -6.25
C GLY A 127 -5.72 -4.26 -4.82
N ARG A 128 -6.57 -4.60 -3.86
CA ARG A 128 -6.31 -4.36 -2.43
C ARG A 128 -7.20 -5.23 -1.58
N TYR A 129 -6.69 -5.68 -0.44
CA TYR A 129 -7.49 -6.37 0.57
C TYR A 129 -7.04 -5.92 1.96
N THR A 130 -7.96 -6.01 2.90
CA THR A 130 -7.77 -5.55 4.28
C THR A 130 -7.83 -6.73 5.23
N LYS A 131 -6.91 -6.77 6.19
CA LYS A 131 -6.85 -7.77 7.26
C LYS A 131 -6.97 -7.10 8.61
N SER A 132 -7.58 -7.80 9.57
CA SER A 132 -7.46 -7.44 10.98
C SER A 132 -6.00 -7.55 11.42
N VAL A 133 -5.54 -6.69 12.34
CA VAL A 133 -4.20 -6.81 12.93
C VAL A 133 -3.97 -8.20 13.57
N SER A 134 -5.02 -8.85 14.05
CA SER A 134 -4.94 -10.20 14.63
C SER A 134 -4.63 -11.30 13.61
N GLU A 135 -4.71 -11.01 12.31
CA GLU A 135 -4.50 -11.97 11.21
C GLU A 135 -3.18 -11.76 10.48
N ILE A 136 -2.37 -10.79 10.88
CA ILE A 136 -1.12 -10.44 10.19
C ILE A 136 0.08 -10.66 11.09
N GLU A 137 1.23 -10.86 10.47
CA GLU A 137 2.51 -10.84 11.19
C GLU A 137 2.89 -9.40 11.54
N THR A 138 3.43 -9.18 12.74
CA THR A 138 4.00 -7.90 13.17
C THR A 138 5.40 -8.09 13.75
N ASP A 139 6.25 -7.08 13.59
CA ASP A 139 7.55 -6.94 14.25
C ASP A 139 7.42 -5.83 15.30
N GLY A 140 7.10 -6.20 16.53
CA GLY A 140 6.61 -5.25 17.53
C GLY A 140 5.28 -4.62 17.10
N SER A 141 5.24 -3.29 17.01
CA SER A 141 4.09 -2.54 16.49
C SER A 141 4.07 -2.43 14.96
N HIS A 142 5.13 -2.85 14.27
CA HIS A 142 5.26 -2.68 12.82
C HIS A 142 4.56 -3.81 12.07
N PRO A 143 3.58 -3.52 11.20
CA PRO A 143 3.03 -4.54 10.30
C PRO A 143 4.12 -5.12 9.40
N VAL A 144 4.18 -6.45 9.28
CA VAL A 144 5.05 -7.10 8.30
C VAL A 144 4.38 -7.11 6.94
N VAL A 145 5.15 -6.74 5.91
CA VAL A 145 4.70 -6.67 4.52
C VAL A 145 5.64 -7.49 3.66
N TYR A 146 5.14 -8.57 3.08
CA TYR A 146 5.88 -9.34 2.08
C TYR A 146 5.74 -8.66 0.72
N VAL A 147 6.85 -8.51 -0.01
CA VAL A 147 6.85 -7.83 -1.31
C VAL A 147 7.01 -8.84 -2.45
N GLY A 148 6.21 -8.68 -3.49
CA GLY A 148 6.30 -9.44 -4.74
C GLY A 148 7.63 -9.23 -5.47
N LYS A 149 8.11 -10.25 -6.19
CA LYS A 149 9.39 -10.21 -6.89
C LYS A 149 9.42 -9.26 -8.09
N TYR A 150 8.32 -9.13 -8.83
CA TYR A 150 8.26 -8.40 -10.10
C TYR A 150 7.31 -7.21 -10.06
N SER A 151 6.12 -7.45 -9.53
CA SER A 151 5.02 -6.47 -9.46
C SER A 151 5.10 -5.59 -8.21
N HIS A 152 6.00 -5.91 -7.28
CA HIS A 152 6.16 -5.21 -6.00
C HIS A 152 4.90 -5.10 -5.12
N GLY A 153 3.81 -5.81 -5.46
CA GLY A 153 2.62 -5.87 -4.64
C GLY A 153 2.94 -6.27 -3.19
N ASN A 154 2.17 -5.72 -2.27
CA ASN A 154 2.34 -5.88 -0.83
C ASN A 154 1.43 -7.00 -0.31
N TYR A 155 1.88 -7.82 0.63
CA TYR A 155 1.08 -8.93 1.14
C TYR A 155 1.26 -9.17 2.63
N HIS A 156 0.20 -9.65 3.29
CA HIS A 156 0.21 -9.95 4.74
C HIS A 156 0.97 -11.21 5.12
N ASP A 157 1.23 -12.10 4.16
CA ASP A 157 1.75 -13.44 4.40
C ASP A 157 2.90 -13.80 3.45
N GLN A 158 3.79 -14.67 3.93
CA GLN A 158 4.64 -15.43 3.05
C GLN A 158 3.80 -16.51 2.35
N ARG A 159 3.90 -16.62 1.01
CA ARG A 159 3.35 -17.80 0.32
C ARG A 159 4.30 -18.95 0.62
N SER A 160 3.79 -20.07 1.15
CA SER A 160 4.59 -21.28 1.28
C SER A 160 4.98 -21.78 -0.12
N ARG A 161 6.17 -22.39 -0.26
CA ARG A 161 6.66 -22.96 -1.54
C ARG A 161 5.81 -24.14 -2.06
N ALA A 162 4.71 -24.49 -1.39
CA ALA A 162 3.98 -25.75 -1.56
C ALA A 162 2.46 -25.62 -1.41
N SER A 163 1.87 -24.43 -1.58
CA SER A 163 0.41 -24.28 -1.52
C SER A 163 -0.24 -24.98 -2.73
N PHE A 164 -1.42 -25.59 -2.58
CA PHE A 164 -2.09 -26.39 -3.63
C PHE A 164 -2.51 -25.59 -4.88
N ASP A 165 -2.48 -24.27 -4.79
CA ASP A 165 -2.63 -23.27 -5.86
C ASP A 165 -1.28 -22.86 -6.51
N SER A 166 -0.16 -23.41 -6.00
CA SER A 166 1.19 -23.33 -6.57
C SER A 166 1.55 -24.67 -7.22
N TRP A 167 1.09 -24.89 -8.45
CA TRP A 167 1.41 -26.13 -9.19
C TRP A 167 2.88 -26.20 -9.63
N ALA A 168 3.69 -25.23 -9.22
CA ALA A 168 5.13 -25.21 -9.39
C ALA A 168 5.79 -25.22 -8.00
N PHE A 169 6.28 -26.39 -7.60
CA PHE A 169 7.21 -26.58 -6.47
C PHE A 169 8.61 -25.96 -6.74
N GLY A 170 8.66 -24.87 -7.51
CA GLY A 170 9.86 -24.12 -7.84
C GLY A 170 9.70 -22.66 -7.46
N THR A 171 10.81 -22.01 -7.13
CA THR A 171 10.93 -20.53 -7.05
C THR A 171 10.80 -19.90 -8.44
N GLY A 172 9.76 -20.25 -9.18
CA GLY A 172 9.60 -20.03 -10.61
C GLY A 172 9.22 -18.60 -11.00
N ASN A 173 9.35 -18.31 -12.29
CA ASN A 173 9.04 -17.05 -12.98
C ASN A 173 7.55 -16.67 -12.99
N TYR A 174 6.74 -17.15 -12.04
CA TYR A 174 5.39 -16.63 -11.86
C TYR A 174 5.50 -15.25 -11.24
N CYS A 175 4.65 -14.32 -11.66
CA CYS A 175 4.84 -12.89 -11.35
C CYS A 175 3.52 -12.11 -11.51
N TYR A 176 2.41 -12.80 -11.26
CA TYR A 176 1.09 -12.21 -11.32
C TYR A 176 0.66 -11.68 -9.96
N TYR A 177 -0.18 -10.65 -9.98
CA TYR A 177 -0.72 -9.86 -8.85
C TYR A 177 -1.01 -10.61 -7.54
N TRP A 178 -1.31 -11.91 -7.59
CA TRP A 178 -1.67 -12.72 -6.41
C TRP A 178 -0.76 -13.92 -6.16
N LYS A 179 -0.02 -14.30 -7.20
CA LYS A 179 0.87 -15.46 -7.25
C LYS A 179 2.33 -15.02 -7.31
N ASP A 180 2.61 -13.71 -7.19
CA ASP A 180 3.97 -13.18 -7.20
C ASP A 180 4.76 -13.84 -6.06
N PRO A 181 5.89 -14.52 -6.35
CA PRO A 181 6.70 -15.17 -5.35
C PRO A 181 7.14 -14.18 -4.28
N ARG A 182 6.98 -14.60 -3.02
CA ARG A 182 7.33 -13.87 -1.81
C ARG A 182 8.40 -14.65 -1.05
N GLY A 183 9.06 -14.04 -0.08
CA GLY A 183 9.99 -14.78 0.76
C GLY A 183 10.73 -13.90 1.76
N PRO A 184 11.33 -14.50 2.80
CA PRO A 184 11.85 -13.76 3.95
C PRO A 184 13.18 -13.05 3.70
N GLY A 185 13.59 -12.85 2.44
CA GLY A 185 14.97 -12.55 2.01
C GLY A 185 15.68 -11.42 2.77
N GLN A 186 15.65 -10.19 2.27
CA GLN A 186 16.15 -9.01 2.98
C GLN A 186 15.00 -8.37 3.76
N THR A 187 15.28 -7.87 4.95
CA THR A 187 14.33 -7.06 5.72
C THR A 187 14.64 -5.59 5.53
N TRP A 188 13.62 -4.80 5.21
CA TRP A 188 13.68 -3.36 5.04
C TRP A 188 12.71 -2.70 6.01
N ALA A 189 13.24 -2.07 7.06
CA ALA A 189 12.50 -1.25 8.01
C ALA A 189 12.83 0.22 7.71
N PRO A 190 12.02 0.90 6.89
CA PRO A 190 12.38 2.18 6.30
C PRO A 190 12.34 3.32 7.33
N GLY A 191 13.05 4.41 7.01
CA GLY A 191 12.67 5.73 7.51
C GLY A 191 11.38 6.21 6.84
N VAL A 192 10.78 7.28 7.35
CA VAL A 192 9.54 7.83 6.79
C VAL A 192 9.75 9.29 6.40
N GLN A 193 9.27 9.67 5.22
CA GLN A 193 9.20 11.05 4.75
C GLN A 193 7.77 11.41 4.39
N GLU A 194 7.39 12.68 4.57
CA GLU A 194 6.09 13.14 4.11
C GLU A 194 5.97 13.02 2.60
N LEU A 195 4.86 12.45 2.10
CA LEU A 195 4.60 12.33 0.65
C LEU A 195 4.65 13.69 -0.05
N SER A 196 4.26 14.76 0.65
CA SER A 196 4.31 16.13 0.14
C SER A 196 5.74 16.63 -0.16
N SER A 197 6.80 15.96 0.33
CA SER A 197 8.19 16.36 0.11
C SER A 197 8.68 16.16 -1.32
N ILE A 198 8.07 15.22 -2.07
CA ILE A 198 8.50 14.85 -3.44
C ILE A 198 8.13 15.91 -4.49
N GLY A 199 7.20 16.81 -4.16
CA GLY A 199 6.69 17.85 -5.05
C GLY A 199 5.72 17.33 -6.14
N GLN A 200 4.79 18.19 -6.57
CA GLN A 200 3.72 17.84 -7.51
C GLN A 200 4.21 17.57 -8.95
N ASN A 201 5.36 18.10 -9.34
CA ASN A 201 5.85 17.97 -10.72
C ASN A 201 6.55 16.62 -11.01
N SER A 202 6.62 15.74 -10.01
CA SER A 202 7.28 14.44 -10.14
C SER A 202 6.34 13.38 -10.76
N ALA A 203 5.57 13.73 -11.80
CA ALA A 203 4.61 12.85 -12.47
C ALA A 203 5.24 12.21 -13.72
N PHE A 204 5.00 10.92 -13.97
CA PHE A 204 5.68 10.18 -15.03
C PHE A 204 4.74 9.32 -15.89
N PRO A 205 5.17 8.93 -17.10
CA PRO A 205 4.30 8.24 -18.05
C PRO A 205 3.94 6.80 -17.67
N GLY A 206 4.71 6.15 -16.79
CA GLY A 206 4.57 4.73 -16.44
C GLY A 206 3.63 4.44 -15.28
N SER A 207 3.50 5.37 -14.32
CA SER A 207 2.62 5.26 -13.17
C SER A 207 2.33 6.64 -12.57
N THR A 208 1.18 6.77 -11.91
CA THR A 208 0.70 8.07 -11.42
C THR A 208 1.36 8.38 -10.07
N ASN A 209 2.10 9.49 -10.01
CA ASN A 209 2.59 10.02 -8.73
C ASN A 209 1.44 10.08 -7.71
N PRO A 210 1.61 9.53 -6.50
CA PRO A 210 0.54 9.50 -5.51
C PRO A 210 -0.05 10.88 -5.17
N ILE A 211 0.69 11.98 -5.37
CA ILE A 211 0.19 13.35 -5.18
C ILE A 211 -0.83 13.78 -6.25
N ASN A 212 -0.70 13.28 -7.49
CA ASN A 212 -1.46 13.73 -8.66
C ASN A 212 -2.60 12.81 -9.07
N ARG A 213 -2.87 11.76 -8.29
CA ARG A 213 -4.00 10.86 -8.56
C ARG A 213 -5.34 11.55 -8.32
N GLU A 214 -6.34 11.15 -9.10
CA GLU A 214 -7.72 11.65 -8.97
C GLU A 214 -8.35 11.30 -7.62
N LEU A 215 -8.03 10.12 -7.07
CA LEU A 215 -8.55 9.62 -5.79
C LEU A 215 -7.43 9.26 -4.81
N ARG A 216 -7.50 9.80 -3.59
CA ARG A 216 -6.68 9.47 -2.41
C ARG A 216 -6.96 8.04 -1.91
N PRO A 217 -6.03 7.38 -1.18
CA PRO A 217 -6.24 6.04 -0.63
C PRO A 217 -7.53 5.90 0.16
N HIS A 218 -7.82 6.84 1.06
CA HIS A 218 -9.02 6.81 1.89
C HIS A 218 -10.34 6.91 1.09
N GLU A 219 -10.28 7.36 -0.17
CA GLU A 219 -11.42 7.45 -1.10
C GLU A 219 -11.54 6.21 -2.00
N ARG A 220 -10.63 5.24 -1.87
CA ARG A 220 -10.67 3.97 -2.59
C ARG A 220 -11.34 2.91 -1.72
N THR A 221 -11.89 1.91 -2.40
CA THR A 221 -12.66 0.84 -1.79
C THR A 221 -11.77 -0.10 -0.96
N VAL A 222 -12.30 -0.71 0.09
CA VAL A 222 -11.58 -1.67 0.97
C VAL A 222 -11.16 -2.95 0.22
N CYS A 223 -11.82 -3.24 -0.90
CA CYS A 223 -11.50 -4.35 -1.79
C CYS A 223 -12.01 -4.08 -3.21
N ARG A 224 -11.73 -5.00 -4.13
CA ARG A 224 -12.26 -5.04 -5.48
C ARG A 224 -12.70 -6.46 -5.82
N THR A 225 -13.86 -6.59 -6.45
CA THR A 225 -14.28 -7.87 -7.03
C THR A 225 -13.55 -8.20 -8.32
N ASP A 226 -12.97 -7.18 -8.99
CA ASP A 226 -12.11 -7.33 -10.15
C ASP A 226 -10.67 -6.94 -9.83
N GLY A 227 -9.77 -7.93 -9.72
CA GLY A 227 -8.33 -7.71 -9.53
C GLY A 227 -7.59 -7.03 -10.71
N GLY A 228 -8.29 -6.30 -11.58
CA GLY A 228 -7.78 -5.68 -12.80
C GLY A 228 -8.00 -6.55 -14.05
N ARG A 229 -8.46 -5.95 -15.16
CA ARG A 229 -8.58 -6.65 -16.45
C ARG A 229 -7.21 -6.81 -17.09
N VAL A 230 -6.84 -8.04 -17.44
CA VAL A 230 -5.73 -8.28 -18.37
C VAL A 230 -6.28 -8.36 -19.79
N LEU A 231 -5.76 -7.52 -20.68
CA LEU A 231 -5.97 -7.65 -22.12
C LEU A 231 -5.12 -8.81 -22.66
N ALA A 232 -5.78 -9.72 -23.40
CA ALA A 232 -5.20 -10.88 -24.10
C ALA A 232 -5.06 -12.20 -23.31
N GLY A 233 -5.98 -12.52 -22.39
CA GLY A 233 -6.41 -13.92 -22.11
C GLY A 233 -5.36 -14.94 -21.60
N ILE A 234 -4.15 -14.51 -21.22
CA ILE A 234 -3.04 -15.39 -20.82
C ILE A 234 -2.63 -15.18 -19.34
N ILE A 235 -3.24 -14.21 -18.64
CA ILE A 235 -2.94 -13.92 -17.23
C ILE A 235 -4.17 -14.21 -16.36
N ASP A 236 -4.13 -15.38 -15.72
CA ASP A 236 -5.02 -15.81 -14.65
C ASP A 236 -4.50 -15.22 -13.31
N GLY A 237 -5.23 -14.37 -12.58
CA GLY A 237 -6.61 -13.98 -12.73
C GLY A 237 -6.97 -12.77 -11.87
N THR A 238 -8.10 -12.16 -12.22
CA THR A 238 -8.90 -11.24 -11.41
C THR A 238 -9.35 -11.96 -10.14
N GLU A 239 -8.48 -12.16 -9.17
CA GLU A 239 -8.94 -12.64 -7.87
C GLU A 239 -9.77 -11.53 -7.23
N ASN A 240 -11.00 -11.87 -6.87
CA ASN A 240 -11.85 -11.02 -6.06
C ASN A 240 -11.17 -10.80 -4.71
N THR A 241 -10.61 -9.62 -4.51
CA THR A 241 -9.85 -9.33 -3.30
C THR A 241 -10.75 -9.23 -2.07
N CYS A 242 -12.05 -9.00 -2.28
CA CYS A 242 -13.05 -9.03 -1.22
C CYS A 242 -13.18 -10.42 -0.59
N ASP A 243 -12.86 -11.50 -1.32
CA ASP A 243 -12.90 -12.84 -0.74
C ASP A 243 -11.84 -13.07 0.34
N ARG A 244 -10.75 -12.29 0.29
CA ARG A 244 -9.67 -12.29 1.29
C ARG A 244 -9.98 -11.41 2.50
N ASN A 245 -10.90 -10.46 2.37
CA ASN A 245 -11.30 -9.58 3.46
C ASN A 245 -12.11 -10.37 4.50
N PRO A 246 -12.04 -9.96 5.78
CA PRO A 246 -13.04 -10.36 6.78
C PRO A 246 -14.45 -10.12 6.26
N SER A 247 -15.43 -10.91 6.74
CA SER A 247 -16.82 -10.86 6.25
C SER A 247 -17.44 -9.47 6.32
N TYR A 248 -17.06 -8.65 7.30
CA TYR A 248 -17.54 -7.28 7.50
C TYR A 248 -16.85 -6.23 6.61
N LEU A 249 -15.89 -6.64 5.76
CA LEU A 249 -15.15 -5.80 4.82
C LEU A 249 -15.25 -6.31 3.38
N LYS A 250 -16.30 -7.07 3.04
CA LYS A 250 -16.47 -7.66 1.69
C LYS A 250 -17.24 -6.78 0.70
N ASP A 251 -17.81 -5.66 1.15
CA ASP A 251 -18.53 -4.75 0.26
C ASP A 251 -17.53 -3.94 -0.58
N GLU A 252 -17.58 -4.13 -1.89
CA GLU A 252 -16.72 -3.41 -2.83
C GLU A 252 -17.02 -1.92 -2.92
N ASN A 253 -18.18 -1.45 -2.45
CA ASN A 253 -18.52 -0.02 -2.43
C ASN A 253 -18.05 0.67 -1.15
N MET A 254 -17.70 -0.10 -0.12
CA MET A 254 -17.18 0.44 1.13
C MET A 254 -15.80 1.03 0.88
N LEU A 255 -15.64 2.31 1.21
CA LEU A 255 -14.37 3.04 1.11
C LEU A 255 -13.50 2.76 2.33
N LEU A 256 -12.19 2.95 2.19
CA LEU A 256 -11.27 2.83 3.32
C LEU A 256 -11.63 3.77 4.46
N LYS A 257 -12.09 5.01 4.18
CA LYS A 257 -12.59 5.93 5.20
C LYS A 257 -13.84 5.44 5.93
N ASP A 258 -14.66 4.58 5.29
CA ASP A 258 -15.86 4.05 5.91
C ASP A 258 -15.53 3.05 7.03
N MET A 259 -14.29 2.54 7.07
CA MET A 259 -13.79 1.71 8.17
C MET A 259 -13.81 2.44 9.52
N PHE A 260 -13.86 3.78 9.53
CA PHE A 260 -13.99 4.57 10.75
C PHE A 260 -15.33 4.33 11.46
N TYR A 261 -16.32 3.83 10.73
CA TYR A 261 -17.69 3.65 11.21
C TYR A 261 -18.01 2.20 11.60
N LEU A 262 -17.02 1.30 11.64
CA LEU A 262 -17.21 -0.11 11.99
C LEU A 262 -17.49 -0.32 13.48
N ASP A 263 -16.94 0.53 14.35
CA ASP A 263 -16.94 0.34 15.81
C ASP A 263 -17.70 1.47 16.55
N ILE A 264 -18.77 2.01 15.95
CA ILE A 264 -19.52 3.16 16.48
C ILE A 264 -20.68 2.79 17.42
N TYR A 265 -20.80 1.51 17.80
CA TYR A 265 -21.86 1.00 18.68
C TYR A 265 -21.28 0.19 19.85
#